data_AF-Q8L5N9-F1
#
_entry.id   AF-Q8L5N9-F1
#
_cell.length_a   1.000
_cell.length_b   1.000
_cell.length_c   1.000
_cell.angle_alpha   90.00
_cell.angle_beta   90.00
_cell.angle_gamma   90.00
#
_symmetry.space_group_name_H-M   'P 1'
#
loop_
_entity.id
_entity.type
_entity.pdbx_description
1 polymer ?
#
loop_
_entity_poly.entity_id
_entity_poly.type
_entity_poly.pdbx_seq_one_letter_code
_entity_poly.pdbx_strand_id
1 'polypeptide(L)' 'GKSCRLRWMNYLRPSVKRGQIAPDEEDLILRLHRLLGNRWSLIAGRIPGRTDNEVKNFWH' A
#
# COMPACT_ATOMS: atom_id res chain seq x y z
N GLY A 1 3.85 15.29 14.21
CA GLY A 1 3.44 14.05 14.92
C GLY A 1 2.50 13.25 14.05
N LYS A 2 2.69 11.93 13.91
CA LYS A 2 1.75 11.07 13.18
C LYS A 2 0.47 10.91 14.01
N SER A 3 -0.65 11.46 13.53
CA SER A 3 -1.95 11.42 14.21
C SER A 3 -2.39 9.98 14.53
N CYS A 4 -3.18 9.81 15.61
CA CYS A 4 -3.81 8.53 15.98
C CYS A 4 -4.52 7.86 14.79
N ARG A 5 -5.15 8.66 13.92
CA ARG A 5 -5.77 8.17 12.67
C ARG A 5 -4.75 7.52 11.74
N LEU A 6 -3.59 8.15 11.56
CA LEU A 6 -2.52 7.63 10.70
C LEU A 6 -1.93 6.34 11.28
N ARG A 7 -1.83 6.26 12.61
CA ARG A 7 -1.35 5.07 13.32
C ARG A 7 -2.35 3.91 13.22
N TRP A 8 -3.65 4.20 13.29
CA TRP A 8 -4.69 3.20 13.09
C TRP A 8 -4.70 2.65 11.67
N MET A 9 -4.71 3.53 10.67
CA MET A 9 -4.76 3.13 9.26
C MET A 9 -3.53 2.33 8.81
N ASN A 10 -2.35 2.66 9.35
CA ASN A 10 -1.11 2.00 8.93
C ASN A 10 -0.71 0.79 9.77
N TYR A 11 -1.13 0.71 11.03
CA TYR A 11 -0.57 -0.27 11.95
C TYR A 11 -1.61 -1.03 12.79
N LEU A 12 -2.71 -0.40 13.22
CA LEU A 12 -3.60 -1.04 14.21
C LEU A 12 -4.85 -1.69 13.60
N ARG A 13 -5.23 -1.34 12.35
CA ARG A 13 -6.38 -1.95 11.69
C ARG A 13 -6.10 -3.45 11.41
N PRO A 14 -6.97 -4.37 11.85
CA PRO A 14 -6.74 -5.82 11.70
C PRO A 14 -6.73 -6.31 10.25
N SER A 15 -7.22 -5.47 9.32
CA SER A 15 -7.20 -5.71 7.88
C SER A 15 -5.84 -5.46 7.22
N VAL A 16 -4.87 -4.86 7.94
CA VAL A 16 -3.54 -4.53 7.39
C VAL A 16 -2.67 -5.79 7.39
N LYS A 17 -2.33 -6.26 6.19
CA LYS A 17 -1.40 -7.37 6.02
C LYS A 17 0.01 -6.86 6.24
N ARG A 18 0.68 -7.39 7.26
CA ARG A 18 2.08 -7.07 7.57
C ARG A 18 2.97 -8.12 6.94
N GLY A 19 3.94 -7.70 6.14
CA GLY A 19 4.92 -8.60 5.53
C GLY A 19 5.32 -8.17 4.13
N GLN A 20 6.12 -9.00 3.45
CA GLN A 20 6.52 -8.77 2.07
C GLN A 20 5.30 -8.68 1.15
N ILE A 21 5.38 -7.82 0.13
CA ILE A 21 4.39 -7.76 -0.95
C ILE A 21 4.44 -9.10 -1.69
N ALA A 22 3.29 -9.74 -1.86
CA ALA A 22 3.20 -11.02 -2.57
C ALA A 22 3.38 -10.81 -4.08
N PRO A 23 3.88 -11.79 -4.84
CA PRO A 23 4.11 -11.64 -6.28
C PRO A 23 2.87 -11.17 -7.07
N ASP A 24 1.68 -11.62 -6.67
CA ASP A 24 0.41 -11.17 -7.26
C ASP A 24 0.12 -9.68 -6.98
N GLU A 25 0.47 -9.21 -5.78
CA GLU A 25 0.37 -7.80 -5.41
C GLU A 25 1.42 -6.97 -6.16
N GLU A 26 2.62 -7.50 -6.40
CA GLU A 26 3.69 -6.85 -7.16
C GLU A 26 3.29 -6.61 -8.62
N ASP A 27 2.74 -7.62 -9.31
CA ASP A 27 2.24 -7.48 -10.69
C ASP A 27 1.15 -6.41 -10.77
N LEU A 28 0.24 -6.41 -9.79
CA LEU A 28 -0.82 -5.40 -9.70
C LEU A 28 -0.25 -3.99 -9.48
N ILE A 29 0.76 -3.83 -8.62
CA ILE A 29 1.45 -2.55 -8.40
C ILE A 29 2.11 -2.09 -9.69
N LEU A 30 2.85 -2.95 -10.38
CA LEU A 30 3.51 -2.63 -11.66
C LEU A 30 2.49 -2.21 -12.72
N ARG A 31 1.40 -2.96 -12.86
CA ARG A 31 0.35 -2.66 -13.84
C ARG A 31 -0.36 -1.36 -13.54
N LEU A 32 -0.69 -1.11 -12.27
CA LEU A 32 -1.33 0.14 -11.85
C LEU A 32 -0.38 1.32 -11.91
N HIS A 33 0.90 1.15 -11.60
CA HIS A 33 1.92 2.18 -11.73
C HIS A 33 2.12 2.61 -13.18
N ARG A 34 2.15 1.67 -14.13
CA ARG A 34 2.17 1.98 -15.57
C ARG A 34 0.96 2.81 -16.02
N LEU A 35 -0.21 2.61 -15.41
CA LEU A 35 -1.44 3.31 -15.76
C LEU A 35 -1.62 4.66 -15.02
N LEU A 36 -1.20 4.73 -13.76
CA LEU A 36 -1.52 5.84 -12.86
C LEU A 36 -0.30 6.70 -12.48
N GLY A 37 0.92 6.18 -12.69
CA GLY A 37 2.17 6.73 -12.20
C GLY A 37 2.32 6.60 -10.68
N ASN A 38 2.97 7.58 -10.06
CA ASN A 38 3.28 7.60 -8.63
C ASN A 38 2.07 7.90 -7.71
N ARG A 39 0.85 7.51 -8.10
CA ARG A 39 -0.37 7.71 -7.31
C ARG A 39 -0.57 6.61 -6.28
N TRP A 40 0.37 6.50 -5.34
CA TRP A 40 0.45 5.40 -4.35
C TRP A 40 -0.83 5.19 -3.54
N SER A 41 -1.50 6.27 -3.12
CA SER A 41 -2.79 6.16 -2.40
C SER A 41 -3.88 5.49 -3.23
N LEU A 42 -3.89 5.70 -4.56
CA LEU A 42 -4.85 5.09 -5.46
C LEU A 42 -4.51 3.61 -5.70
N ILE A 43 -3.22 3.31 -5.86
CA ILE A 43 -2.70 1.95 -6.06
C ILE A 43 -2.99 1.09 -4.82
N ALA A 44 -2.61 1.57 -3.63
CA ALA A 44 -2.89 0.87 -2.37
C ALA A 44 -4.38 0.70 -2.10
N GLY A 45 -5.22 1.65 -2.53
CA GLY A 45 -6.67 1.50 -2.48
C GLY A 45 -7.22 0.31 -3.28
N ARG A 46 -6.46 -0.22 -4.26
CA ARG A 46 -6.81 -1.42 -5.04
C ARG A 46 -6.21 -2.71 -4.47
N ILE A 47 -5.32 -2.62 -3.50
CA ILE A 47 -4.64 -3.77 -2.90
C ILE A 47 -5.15 -3.92 -1.46
N PRO A 48 -6.16 -4.77 -1.22
CA PRO A 48 -6.82 -4.84 0.07
C PRO A 48 -5.83 -5.27 1.16
N GLY A 49 -5.75 -4.45 2.20
CA GLY A 49 -4.85 -4.68 3.33
C GLY A 49 -3.43 -4.15 3.14
N ARG A 50 -3.13 -3.48 2.02
CA ARG A 50 -1.89 -2.71 1.85
C ARG A 50 -2.13 -1.22 1.99
N THR A 51 -1.10 -0.55 2.49
CA THR A 51 -1.10 0.90 2.69
C THR A 51 -0.29 1.58 1.59
N ASP A 52 -0.57 2.86 1.34
CA ASP A 52 0.19 3.66 0.36
C ASP A 52 1.67 3.73 0.72
N ASN A 53 1.99 3.71 2.01
CA ASN A 53 3.36 3.73 2.48
C ASN A 53 4.10 2.41 2.20
N GLU A 54 3.43 1.26 2.31
CA GLU A 54 4.01 -0.05 1.94
C GLU A 54 4.26 -0.15 0.44
N VAL A 55 3.30 0.25 -0.40
CA VAL A 55 3.45 0.22 -1.85
C VAL A 55 4.60 1.14 -2.29
N LYS A 56 4.68 2.33 -1.70
CA LYS A 56 5.80 3.26 -1.95
C LYS A 56 7.13 2.67 -1.48
N ASN A 57 7.18 2.06 -0.29
CA ASN A 57 8.39 1.41 0.24
C ASN A 57 8.82 0.19 -0.58
N PHE A 58 7.91 -0.50 -1.25
CA PHE A 58 8.25 -1.59 -2.16
C PHE A 58 8.90 -1.09 -3.45
N TRP A 59 8.52 0.10 -3.91
CA TRP A 59 9.08 0.72 -5.12
C TRP A 59 10.44 1.42 -4.89
N HIS A 60 10.76 1.75 -3.64
CA HIS A 60 11.94 2.52 -3.24
C HIS A 60 13.02 1.63 -2.62
#